data_AF-A0AAD1GUJ3-F1
#
_entry.id   AF-A0AAD1GUJ3-F1
#
_cell.length_a   1.000
_cell.length_b   1.000
_cell.length_c   1.000
_cell.angle_alpha   90.00
_cell.angle_beta   90.00
_cell.angle_gamma   90.00
#
_symmetry.space_group_name_H-M   'P 1'
#
loop_
_entity.id
_entity.type
_entity.pdbx_description
1 polymer ?
#
loop_
_entity_poly.entity_id
_entity_poly.type
_entity_poly.pdbx_seq_one_letter_code
_entity_poly.pdbx_strand_id
1 'polypeptide(L)' 'MEKSTPHYELAEVKAEVRRLGSKAFTMSAREGGRRMTLSLAQMLRIVHLLEYRMLHKSMTTYADH' A
#
# COMPACT_ATOMS: atom_id res chain seq x y z
N MET A 1 12.37 12.14 -6.79
CA MET A 1 12.07 13.32 -5.94
C MET A 1 11.11 12.91 -4.82
N GLU A 2 11.19 13.52 -3.63
CA GLU A 2 10.43 13.08 -2.44
C GLU A 2 9.63 14.22 -1.78
N LYS A 3 8.47 13.89 -1.19
CA LYS A 3 7.61 14.80 -0.40
C LYS A 3 7.21 14.13 0.93
N SER A 4 6.99 14.94 1.97
CA SER A 4 6.52 14.49 3.29
C SER A 4 4.99 14.39 3.41
N THR A 5 4.26 14.82 2.38
CA THR A 5 2.79 14.68 2.29
C THR A 5 2.42 13.54 1.34
N PRO A 6 1.30 12.84 1.60
CA PRO A 6 0.86 11.76 0.72
C PRO A 6 0.33 12.33 -0.60
N HIS A 7 0.47 11.57 -1.68
CA HIS A 7 -0.09 11.97 -2.98
C HIS A 7 -1.60 11.73 -3.08
N TYR A 8 -2.10 10.69 -2.40
CA TYR A 8 -3.52 10.34 -2.31
C TYR A 8 -3.98 10.33 -0.86
N GLU A 9 -5.26 10.61 -0.66
CA GLU A 9 -5.88 10.50 0.65
C GLU A 9 -5.92 9.06 1.14
N LEU A 10 -5.60 8.83 2.42
CA LEU A 10 -5.52 7.48 2.98
C LEU A 10 -6.87 6.76 2.91
N ALA A 11 -7.98 7.50 3.05
CA ALA A 11 -9.32 6.95 2.90
C ALA A 11 -9.59 6.39 1.51
N GLU A 12 -9.14 7.08 0.45
CA GLU A 12 -9.29 6.64 -0.94
C GLU A 12 -8.48 5.39 -1.21
N VAL A 13 -7.22 5.36 -0.75
CA VAL A 13 -6.35 4.17 -0.85
C VAL A 13 -7.01 2.96 -0.17
N LYS A 14 -7.56 3.13 1.03
CA LYS A 14 -8.26 2.05 1.76
C LYS A 14 -9.49 1.55 1.01
N ALA A 15 -10.29 2.45 0.44
CA ALA A 15 -11.47 2.09 -0.35
C ALA A 15 -11.08 1.28 -1.59
N GLU A 16 -10.04 1.71 -2.30
CA GLU A 16 -9.59 1.06 -3.53
C GLU A 16 -8.96 -0.31 -3.28
N VAL A 17 -8.15 -0.44 -2.22
CA VAL A 17 -7.58 -1.75 -1.82
C VAL A 17 -8.69 -2.73 -1.41
N ARG A 18 -9.73 -2.26 -0.73
CA ARG A 18 -10.91 -3.08 -0.43
C ARG A 18 -11.63 -3.54 -1.71
N ARG A 19 -11.76 -2.65 -2.70
CA ARG A 19 -12.42 -2.95 -3.99
C ARG A 19 -11.64 -3.97 -4.82
N LEU A 20 -10.31 -3.82 -4.88
CA LEU A 20 -9.43 -4.64 -5.71
C LEU A 20 -9.07 -6.00 -5.09
N GLY A 21 -9.05 -6.09 -3.75
CA GLY A 21 -8.66 -7.30 -3.04
C GLY A 21 -7.24 -7.76 -3.43
N SER A 22 -7.10 -8.99 -3.90
CA SER A 22 -5.79 -9.51 -4.34
C SER A 22 -5.14 -8.72 -5.48
N LYS A 23 -5.93 -8.05 -6.31
CA LYS A 23 -5.44 -7.26 -7.45
C LYS A 23 -4.76 -5.95 -7.03
N ALA A 24 -4.90 -5.55 -5.76
CA ALA A 24 -4.19 -4.40 -5.21
C ALA A 24 -2.67 -4.65 -5.03
N PHE A 25 -2.23 -5.90 -5.11
CA PHE A 25 -0.84 -6.29 -4.85
C PHE A 25 -0.19 -6.88 -6.10
N THR A 26 1.06 -6.50 -6.35
CA THR A 26 1.89 -7.18 -7.34
C THR A 26 2.19 -8.62 -6.90
N MET A 27 2.64 -9.46 -7.84
CA MET A 27 3.06 -10.83 -7.51
C MET A 27 4.20 -10.86 -6.49
N SER A 28 5.18 -9.97 -6.64
CA SER A 28 6.32 -9.86 -5.70
C SER A 28 5.89 -9.44 -4.30
N ALA A 29 4.92 -8.53 -4.17
CA ALA A 29 4.38 -8.14 -2.86
C ALA A 29 3.65 -9.30 -2.16
N ARG A 30 2.90 -10.11 -2.91
CA ARG A 30 2.22 -11.31 -2.38
C ARG A 30 3.21 -12.37 -1.91
N GLU A 31 4.29 -12.57 -2.66
CA GLU A 31 5.36 -13.49 -2.28
C GLU A 31 6.12 -12.98 -1.04
N GLY A 32 6.40 -11.68 -0.96
CA GLY A 32 6.96 -11.06 0.25
C GLY A 32 6.07 -11.28 1.49
N GLY A 33 4.76 -11.05 1.36
CA GLY A 33 3.79 -11.33 2.42
C GLY A 33 3.80 -12.80 2.85
N ARG A 34 3.83 -13.74 1.90
CA ARG A 34 3.93 -15.18 2.19
C ARG A 34 5.18 -15.53 2.99
N ARG A 35 6.35 -14.96 2.65
CA ARG A 35 7.60 -15.17 3.40
C ARG A 35 7.52 -14.64 4.84
N MET A 36 6.70 -13.62 5.07
CA MET A 36 6.37 -13.09 6.39
C MET A 36 5.23 -13.87 7.09
N THR A 37 4.77 -14.99 6.54
CA THR A 37 3.62 -15.78 7.03
C THR A 37 2.31 -14.96 7.08
N LEU A 38 2.17 -13.97 6.19
CA LEU A 38 0.95 -13.20 6.03
C LEU A 38 0.05 -13.85 4.97
N SER A 39 -1.20 -14.12 5.36
CA SER A 39 -2.28 -14.40 4.41
C SER A 39 -2.68 -13.13 3.67
N LEU A 40 -3.33 -13.29 2.50
CA LEU A 40 -3.90 -12.16 1.76
C LEU A 40 -4.87 -11.34 2.63
N ALA A 41 -5.68 -12.00 3.47
CA ALA A 41 -6.60 -11.33 4.38
C ALA A 41 -5.86 -10.45 5.39
N GLN A 42 -4.74 -10.93 5.94
CA GLN A 42 -3.89 -10.13 6.82
C GLN A 42 -3.24 -8.95 6.08
N MET A 43 -2.75 -9.14 4.85
CA MET A 43 -2.21 -8.04 4.04
C MET A 43 -3.25 -6.94 3.80
N LEU A 44 -4.48 -7.31 3.42
CA LEU A 44 -5.59 -6.36 3.24
C LEU A 44 -5.93 -5.64 4.55
N ARG A 45 -5.94 -6.37 5.67
CA ARG A 45 -6.21 -5.81 7.00
C ARG A 45 -5.12 -4.82 7.42
N ILE A 46 -3.85 -5.09 7.12
CA ILE A 46 -2.73 -4.17 7.42
C ILE A 46 -2.95 -2.83 6.72
N VAL A 47 -3.30 -2.82 5.43
CA VAL A 47 -3.60 -1.57 4.71
C VAL A 47 -4.80 -0.85 5.34
N HIS A 48 -5.83 -1.58 5.73
CA HIS A 48 -7.01 -0.99 6.38
C HIS A 48 -6.71 -0.37 7.76
N LEU A 49 -5.70 -0.88 8.48
CA LEU A 49 -5.26 -0.39 9.78
C LEU A 49 -4.23 0.74 9.70
N LEU A 50 -3.76 1.12 8.51
CA LEU A 50 -2.83 2.25 8.37
C LEU A 50 -3.43 3.54 8.92
N GLU A 51 -2.57 4.40 9.44
CA GLU A 51 -2.91 5.72 9.95
C GLU A 51 -1.99 6.78 9.32
N TYR A 52 -2.43 8.04 9.24
CA TYR A 52 -1.64 9.12 8.63
C TYR A 52 -0.24 9.26 9.24
N ARG A 53 -0.10 9.03 10.55
CA ARG A 53 1.21 9.05 11.25
C ARG A 53 2.19 7.97 10.80
N MET A 54 1.73 6.95 10.07
CA MET A 54 2.56 5.88 9.51
C MET A 54 3.10 6.23 8.12
N LEU A 55 2.75 7.40 7.57
CA LEU A 55 3.32 7.88 6.32
C LEU A 55 4.82 8.11 6.51
N HIS A 56 5.63 7.43 5.71
CA HIS A 56 7.07 7.68 5.67
C HIS A 56 7.41 8.81 4.70
N LYS A 57 6.95 8.70 3.44
CA LYS A 57 7.14 9.70 2.38
C LYS A 57 6.32 9.34 1.12
N SER A 58 6.18 10.30 0.22
CA SER A 58 5.73 10.09 -1.16
C SER A 58 6.90 10.30 -2.13
N MET A 59 7.03 9.45 -3.15
CA MET A 59 8.19 9.43 -4.04
C MET A 59 7.76 9.32 -5.51
N THR A 60 8.59 9.84 -6.40
CA THR A 60 8.52 9.65 -7.86
C THR A 60 9.93 9.39 -8.40
N THR A 61 10.01 8.74 -9.56
CA THR A 61 11.26 8.35 -10.22
C THR A 61 11.45 9.16 -11.50
N TYR A 62 12.68 9.29 -11.99
CA TYR A 62 12.94 10.03 -13.24
C TYR A 62 12.23 9.44 -14.46
N ALA A 63 11.93 8.14 -14.45
CA ALA A 63 11.26 7.47 -15.56
C ALA A 63 9.74 7.75 -15.63
N ASP A 64 9.14 8.24 -14.54
CA ASP A 64 7.69 8.44 -14.41
C ASP A 64 7.43 9.59 -13.41
N HIS A 65 7.49 10.82 -13.94
CA HIS A 65 7.61 12.06 -13.18
C HIS A 65 6.52 13.09 -13.46
#